data_AF-A0A3Q1HDE2-F1
#
_entry.id   AF-A0A3Q1HDE2-F1
#
_cell.length_a   1.000
_cell.length_b   1.000
_cell.length_c   1.000
_cell.angle_alpha   90.00
_cell.angle_beta   90.00
_cell.angle_gamma   90.00
#
_symmetry.space_group_name_H-M   'P 1'
#
loop_
_entity.id
_entity.type
_entity.pdbx_description
1 polymer ?
#
loop_
_entity_poly.entity_id
_entity_poly.type
_entity_poly.pdbx_seq_one_letter_code
_entity_poly.pdbx_strand_id
1 'polypeptide(L)'
;MLQDEPGTLTYENRMTSSYEVAVGPYGAITRDTYYELLVQCKYIGTTVAALVVEVSKVPAPIPVAAPGPLRVELRLGNGVCNTKGCNEELVAYNSFYQDAEYPILKVLRDPVYVEVRMLERTDPNLVLTLGRCWVTSDPNPYSLPQWDLLINGCPYRDDRYLTRLIPVDSSSGLTYPSHYRRFVFKMFTFVATGGQTPSKKGMYIHCDAAVCQPSLTNNCEPRCSRKKIAGSVQKIVRPETTMVSSGGISITSPSTE
;
A
#
# COMPACT_ATOMS: atom_id res chain seq x y z
N MET A 1 29.21 34.61 -67.26
CA MET A 1 28.13 34.25 -68.18
C MET A 1 27.18 33.29 -67.46
N LEU A 2 25.87 33.39 -67.68
CA LEU A 2 24.90 32.41 -67.18
C LEU A 2 24.58 31.46 -68.34
N GLN A 3 24.72 30.16 -68.11
CA GLN A 3 24.28 29.14 -69.07
C GLN A 3 23.21 28.28 -68.40
N ASP A 4 22.06 28.20 -69.05
CA ASP A 4 20.89 27.46 -68.60
C ASP A 4 20.77 26.19 -69.46
N GLU A 5 21.13 25.05 -68.87
CA GLU A 5 20.89 23.72 -69.45
C GLU A 5 19.71 23.07 -68.70
N PRO A 6 18.87 22.26 -69.37
CA PRO A 6 17.68 21.70 -68.74
C PRO A 6 18.02 20.92 -67.45
N GLY A 7 17.60 21.48 -66.30
CA GLY A 7 17.79 20.91 -64.97
C GLY A 7 19.07 21.33 -64.23
N THR A 8 19.91 22.18 -64.81
CA THR A 8 21.12 22.66 -64.15
C THR A 8 21.49 24.10 -64.54
N LEU A 9 21.64 24.96 -63.53
CA LEU A 9 22.04 26.35 -63.69
C LEU A 9 23.54 26.50 -63.47
N THR A 10 24.25 27.00 -64.47
CA THR A 10 25.70 27.20 -64.38
C THR A 10 26.05 28.68 -64.41
N TYR A 11 26.76 29.13 -63.36
CA TYR A 11 27.32 30.47 -63.27
C TYR A 11 28.81 30.44 -63.58
N GLU A 12 29.22 31.29 -64.51
CA GLU A 12 30.62 31.45 -64.87
C GLU A 12 31.09 32.89 -64.61
N ASN A 13 32.23 33.04 -63.94
CA ASN A 13 32.88 34.33 -63.73
C ASN A 13 34.33 34.26 -64.23
N ARG A 14 34.79 35.36 -64.83
CA ARG A 14 36.14 35.48 -65.36
C ARG A 14 36.85 36.62 -64.66
N MET A 15 37.92 36.28 -63.95
CA MET A 15 38.76 37.23 -63.24
C MET A 15 40.03 37.46 -64.04
N THR A 16 40.33 38.70 -64.37
CA THR A 16 41.54 39.09 -65.10
C THR A 16 42.34 40.10 -64.31
N SER A 17 43.66 39.91 -64.24
CA SER A 17 44.59 40.90 -63.72
C SER A 17 45.43 41.46 -64.88
N SER A 18 45.36 42.77 -65.11
CA SER A 18 46.21 43.47 -66.08
C SER A 18 47.55 43.84 -65.46
N TYR A 19 48.60 43.99 -66.28
CA TYR A 19 49.90 44.49 -65.83
C TYR A 19 49.87 46.02 -65.71
N GLU A 20 50.49 46.58 -64.68
CA GLU A 20 50.72 48.01 -64.59
C GLU A 20 52.14 48.36 -65.08
N VAL A 21 52.26 49.48 -65.80
CA VAL A 21 53.53 49.92 -66.41
C VAL A 21 53.95 51.25 -65.80
N ALA A 22 55.12 51.28 -65.18
CA ALA A 22 55.72 52.52 -64.68
C ALA A 22 56.65 53.11 -65.76
N VAL A 23 56.44 54.38 -66.09
CA VAL A 23 57.16 55.07 -67.18
C VAL A 23 58.07 56.15 -66.62
N GLY A 24 59.36 56.10 -66.99
CA GLY A 24 60.36 57.12 -66.68
C GLY A 24 60.93 57.78 -67.93
N PRO A 25 61.76 58.84 -67.77
CA PRO A 25 62.25 59.66 -68.89
C PRO A 25 63.15 58.93 -69.89
N TYR A 26 63.66 57.73 -69.55
CA TYR A 26 64.53 56.92 -70.41
C TYR A 26 64.00 55.50 -70.69
N GLY A 27 62.74 55.20 -70.35
CA GLY A 27 62.13 53.89 -70.62
C GLY A 27 60.96 53.55 -69.68
N ALA A 28 60.28 52.44 -69.97
CA ALA A 28 59.16 51.93 -69.19
C ALA A 28 59.44 50.50 -68.72
N ILE A 29 59.02 50.17 -67.50
CA ILE A 29 59.16 48.83 -66.92
C ILE A 29 57.83 48.35 -66.35
N THR A 30 57.60 47.04 -66.38
CA THR A 30 56.54 46.37 -65.63
C THR A 30 57.15 45.23 -64.82
N ARG A 31 56.60 44.98 -63.63
CA ARG A 31 56.95 43.83 -62.78
C ARG A 31 55.77 42.88 -62.61
N ASP A 32 54.64 43.20 -63.23
CA ASP A 32 53.39 42.45 -63.08
C ASP A 32 53.25 41.45 -64.22
N THR A 33 52.51 40.38 -63.95
CA THR A 33 52.19 39.34 -64.94
C THR A 33 50.70 39.35 -65.23
N TYR A 34 50.34 39.18 -66.50
CA TYR A 34 48.94 39.01 -66.90
C TYR A 34 48.50 37.58 -66.59
N TYR A 35 47.37 37.44 -65.91
CA TYR A 35 46.70 36.15 -65.78
C TYR A 35 45.18 36.30 -65.81
N GLU A 36 44.53 35.25 -66.29
CA GLU A 36 43.08 35.15 -66.44
C GLU A 36 42.61 33.82 -65.83
N LEU A 37 41.64 33.88 -64.92
CA LEU A 37 41.05 32.74 -64.25
C LEU A 37 39.55 32.65 -64.57
N LEU A 38 39.12 31.49 -65.04
CA LEU A 38 37.71 31.15 -65.23
C LEU A 38 37.20 30.34 -64.05
N VAL A 39 36.10 30.76 -63.43
CA VAL A 39 35.45 30.08 -62.30
C VAL A 39 34.04 29.68 -62.74
N GLN A 40 33.71 28.40 -62.63
CA GLN A 40 32.41 27.86 -63.02
C GLN A 40 31.75 27.12 -61.84
N CYS A 41 30.55 27.55 -61.46
CA CYS A 41 29.73 26.96 -60.41
C CYS A 41 28.46 26.37 -61.01
N LYS A 42 28.20 25.07 -60.78
CA LYS A 42 27.07 24.33 -61.36
C LYS A 42 26.06 23.96 -60.26
N TYR A 43 24.81 24.41 -60.40
CA TYR A 43 23.72 24.20 -59.44
C TYR A 43 22.62 23.30 -60.05
N ILE A 44 22.44 22.12 -59.48
CA ILE A 44 21.44 21.15 -59.95
C ILE A 44 20.10 21.45 -59.26
N GLY A 45 19.04 21.59 -60.05
CA GLY A 45 17.70 22.00 -59.61
C GLY A 45 16.89 20.92 -58.90
N THR A 46 17.43 20.32 -57.83
CA THR A 46 16.66 19.39 -56.97
C THR A 46 16.62 19.94 -55.54
N THR A 47 15.57 20.69 -55.21
CA THR A 47 15.34 21.22 -53.87
C THR A 47 14.52 20.24 -53.04
N VAL A 48 15.13 19.61 -52.03
CA VAL A 48 14.40 18.87 -51.00
C VAL A 48 14.15 19.83 -49.84
N ALA A 49 12.90 20.24 -49.63
CA ALA A 49 12.51 21.04 -48.47
C ALA A 49 12.17 20.09 -47.31
N ALA A 50 12.90 20.21 -46.20
CA ALA A 50 12.60 19.44 -44.98
C ALA A 50 11.41 20.08 -44.26
N LEU A 51 10.27 19.38 -44.22
CA LEU A 51 9.14 19.75 -43.39
C LEU A 51 9.33 19.13 -42.00
N VAL A 52 9.61 19.96 -40.99
CA VAL A 52 9.67 19.52 -39.59
C VAL A 52 8.26 19.69 -39.01
N VAL A 53 7.57 18.57 -38.76
CA VAL A 53 6.25 18.57 -38.11
C VAL A 53 6.45 18.15 -36.64
N GLU A 54 6.39 19.11 -35.73
CA GLU A 54 6.35 18.82 -34.30
C GLU A 54 4.90 18.61 -33.86
N VAL A 55 4.55 17.36 -33.54
CA VAL A 55 3.24 17.00 -32.99
C VAL A 55 3.35 16.92 -31.46
N SER A 56 2.89 17.97 -30.77
CA SER A 56 2.82 17.98 -29.31
C SER A 56 1.72 17.03 -28.83
N LYS A 57 2.09 15.93 -28.17
CA LYS A 57 1.12 15.03 -27.51
C LYS A 57 0.55 15.72 -26.27
N VAL A 58 -0.77 15.62 -26.08
CA VAL A 58 -1.43 16.10 -24.87
C VAL A 58 -0.85 15.34 -23.66
N PRO A 59 -0.44 16.03 -22.58
CA PRO A 59 0.09 15.37 -21.40
C PRO A 59 -0.97 14.45 -20.78
N ALA A 60 -0.52 13.31 -20.25
CA ALA A 60 -1.39 12.36 -19.57
C ALA A 60 -2.10 13.06 -18.38
N PRO A 61 -3.37 12.74 -18.12
CA PRO A 61 -4.08 13.30 -16.98
C PRO A 61 -3.34 12.94 -15.68
N ILE A 62 -3.36 13.89 -14.75
CA ILE A 62 -2.71 13.73 -13.45
C ILE A 62 -3.41 12.58 -12.70
N PRO A 63 -2.67 11.60 -12.14
CA PRO A 63 -3.26 10.56 -11.32
C PRO A 63 -3.95 11.19 -10.10
N VAL A 64 -5.22 10.88 -9.92
CA VAL A 64 -6.00 11.32 -8.76
C VAL A 64 -6.00 10.19 -7.73
N ALA A 65 -5.42 10.45 -6.55
CA ALA A 65 -5.55 9.61 -5.38
C ALA A 65 -6.22 10.43 -4.27
N ALA A 66 -7.34 9.92 -3.75
CA ALA A 66 -8.04 10.53 -2.62
C ALA A 66 -7.90 9.61 -1.39
N PRO A 67 -7.66 10.17 -0.19
CA PRO A 67 -7.77 9.40 1.05
C PRO A 67 -9.18 8.84 1.20
N GLY A 68 -9.29 7.56 1.52
CA GLY A 68 -10.57 6.89 1.77
C GLY A 68 -10.48 6.06 3.06
N PRO A 69 -11.59 5.88 3.78
CA PRO A 69 -11.58 5.17 5.06
C PRO A 69 -11.12 3.73 4.90
N LEU A 70 -10.36 3.23 5.87
CA LEU A 70 -10.05 1.81 5.99
C LEU A 70 -11.32 1.07 6.41
N ARG A 71 -11.78 0.15 5.57
CA ARG A 71 -12.89 -0.75 5.92
C ARG A 71 -12.32 -2.01 6.57
N VAL A 72 -12.74 -2.25 7.80
CA VAL A 72 -12.32 -3.41 8.61
C VAL A 72 -13.58 -4.08 9.14
N GLU A 73 -13.53 -5.39 9.27
CA GLU A 73 -14.60 -6.21 9.86
C GLU A 73 -14.02 -7.10 10.97
N LEU A 74 -14.79 -7.27 12.04
CA LEU A 74 -14.53 -8.23 13.10
C LEU A 74 -15.62 -9.30 13.05
N ARG A 75 -15.23 -10.57 12.91
CA ARG A 75 -16.13 -11.72 12.83
C ARG A 75 -15.68 -12.84 13.77
N LEU A 76 -16.65 -13.64 14.22
CA LEU A 76 -16.41 -14.74 15.14
C LEU A 76 -16.51 -16.09 14.40
N GLY A 77 -15.49 -16.92 14.56
CA GLY A 77 -15.41 -18.24 13.93
C GLY A 77 -16.34 -19.25 14.61
N ASN A 78 -17.00 -20.09 13.80
CA ASN A 78 -17.91 -21.16 14.25
C ASN A 78 -17.58 -22.53 13.64
N GLY A 79 -16.39 -22.68 13.06
CA GLY A 79 -15.98 -23.97 12.46
C GLY A 79 -15.86 -25.07 13.51
N VAL A 80 -16.45 -26.23 13.21
CA VAL A 80 -16.46 -27.39 14.10
C VAL A 80 -15.64 -28.53 13.51
N CYS A 81 -14.81 -29.13 14.35
CA CYS A 81 -13.99 -30.27 14.00
C CYS A 81 -14.78 -31.58 14.13
N ASN A 82 -15.18 -32.18 13.00
CA ASN A 82 -16.02 -33.39 13.00
C ASN A 82 -15.24 -34.70 12.85
N THR A 83 -13.93 -34.64 12.62
CA THR A 83 -13.09 -35.82 12.34
C THR A 83 -11.99 -35.98 13.39
N LYS A 84 -11.68 -37.23 13.77
CA LYS A 84 -10.57 -37.52 14.69
C LYS A 84 -9.25 -37.01 14.11
N GLY A 85 -8.51 -36.24 14.91
CA GLY A 85 -7.20 -35.69 14.53
C GLY A 85 -7.26 -34.35 13.77
N CYS A 86 -8.43 -33.73 13.59
CA CYS A 86 -8.48 -32.40 13.03
C CYS A 86 -8.06 -31.34 14.07
N ASN A 87 -7.44 -30.26 13.60
CA ASN A 87 -7.00 -29.16 14.43
C ASN A 87 -8.12 -28.11 14.54
N GLU A 88 -8.77 -28.05 15.71
CA GLU A 88 -9.86 -27.10 16.00
C GLU A 88 -9.48 -25.66 15.68
N GLU A 89 -8.24 -25.25 15.98
CA GLU A 89 -7.80 -23.87 15.79
C GLU A 89 -7.66 -23.49 14.33
N LEU A 90 -7.40 -24.44 13.43
CA LEU A 90 -7.38 -24.19 11.99
C LEU A 90 -8.81 -24.19 11.44
N VAL A 91 -9.63 -25.16 11.85
CA VAL A 91 -10.99 -25.32 11.33
C VAL A 91 -11.93 -24.22 11.81
N ALA A 92 -11.72 -23.68 13.01
CA ALA A 92 -12.57 -22.65 13.59
C ALA A 92 -12.73 -21.39 12.72
N TYR A 93 -11.73 -21.09 11.89
CA TYR A 93 -11.73 -19.92 10.99
C TYR A 93 -12.16 -20.23 9.55
N ASN A 94 -12.67 -21.44 9.28
CA ASN A 94 -13.19 -21.80 7.96
C ASN A 94 -14.65 -21.36 7.76
N SER A 95 -15.38 -21.15 8.85
CA SER A 95 -16.75 -20.65 8.85
C SER A 95 -16.94 -19.63 9.96
N PHE A 96 -17.87 -18.70 9.77
CA PHE A 96 -18.12 -17.59 10.67
C PHE A 96 -19.62 -17.42 10.92
N TYR A 97 -19.96 -16.97 12.12
CA TYR A 97 -21.35 -16.61 12.46
C TYR A 97 -21.85 -15.45 11.60
N GLN A 98 -23.10 -15.54 11.17
CA GLN A 98 -23.82 -14.48 10.46
C GLN A 98 -24.54 -13.54 11.42
N ASP A 99 -24.90 -12.35 10.95
CA ASP A 99 -25.60 -11.33 11.75
C ASP A 99 -26.90 -11.86 12.41
N ALA A 100 -27.61 -12.76 11.73
CA ALA A 100 -28.86 -13.36 12.23
C ALA A 100 -28.65 -14.41 13.35
N GLU A 101 -27.42 -14.90 13.54
CA GLU A 101 -27.10 -15.89 14.58
C GLU A 101 -26.72 -15.24 15.92
N TYR A 102 -26.62 -13.91 15.96
CA TYR A 102 -26.34 -13.18 17.18
C TYR A 102 -27.62 -12.94 18.01
N PRO A 103 -27.52 -12.97 19.37
CA PRO A 103 -26.31 -13.21 20.14
C PRO A 103 -25.91 -14.69 20.20
N ILE A 104 -24.63 -14.98 20.02
CA ILE A 104 -24.13 -16.36 20.07
C ILE A 104 -24.07 -16.86 21.51
N LEU A 105 -24.31 -18.15 21.71
CA LEU A 105 -24.28 -18.78 23.04
C LEU A 105 -22.94 -19.47 23.27
N LYS A 106 -22.32 -19.22 24.43
CA LYS A 106 -21.06 -19.86 24.84
C LYS A 106 -21.13 -20.24 26.32
N VAL A 107 -20.51 -21.35 26.71
CA VAL A 107 -20.32 -21.64 28.14
C VAL A 107 -18.98 -21.08 28.61
N LEU A 108 -18.81 -20.93 29.93
CA LEU A 108 -17.55 -20.42 30.49
C LEU A 108 -16.38 -21.32 30.06
N ARG A 109 -15.27 -20.69 29.71
CA ARG A 109 -14.02 -21.27 29.21
C ARG A 109 -14.06 -21.83 27.79
N ASP A 110 -15.22 -21.83 27.12
CA ASP A 110 -15.28 -22.18 25.70
C ASP A 110 -14.37 -21.26 24.87
N PRO A 111 -13.69 -21.78 23.84
CA PRO A 111 -12.92 -20.94 22.95
C PRO A 111 -13.83 -20.04 22.12
N VAL A 112 -13.44 -18.77 22.04
CA VAL A 112 -14.01 -17.76 21.14
C VAL A 112 -12.94 -17.37 20.15
N TYR A 113 -13.14 -17.77 18.89
CA TYR A 113 -12.21 -17.51 17.79
C TYR A 113 -12.57 -16.19 17.13
N VAL A 114 -11.67 -15.22 17.19
CA VAL A 114 -11.87 -13.87 16.67
C VAL A 114 -10.99 -13.68 15.45
N GLU A 115 -11.58 -13.20 14.36
CA GLU A 115 -10.86 -12.74 13.19
C GLU A 115 -11.21 -11.29 12.89
N VAL A 116 -10.18 -10.48 12.67
CA VAL A 116 -10.31 -9.13 12.14
C VAL A 116 -9.69 -9.12 10.75
N ARG A 117 -10.40 -8.56 9.77
CA ARG A 117 -9.94 -8.51 8.37
C ARG A 117 -10.14 -7.15 7.72
N MET A 118 -9.22 -6.78 6.84
CA MET A 118 -9.41 -5.65 5.93
C MET A 118 -10.34 -6.04 4.79
N LEU A 119 -11.21 -5.12 4.39
CA LEU A 119 -12.12 -5.28 3.27
C LEU A 119 -11.67 -4.40 2.10
N GLU A 120 -11.96 -4.85 0.87
CA GLU A 120 -11.84 -4.05 -0.37
C GLU A 120 -10.42 -3.51 -0.63
N ARG A 121 -9.39 -4.24 -0.17
CA ARG A 121 -7.99 -3.95 -0.46
C ARG A 121 -7.32 -5.16 -1.07
N THR A 122 -6.46 -4.91 -2.06
CA THR A 122 -5.75 -5.94 -2.83
C THR A 122 -4.24 -5.72 -2.88
N ASP A 123 -3.72 -4.78 -2.10
CA ASP A 123 -2.29 -4.50 -2.03
C ASP A 123 -1.61 -5.47 -1.05
N PRO A 124 -0.71 -6.36 -1.52
CA PRO A 124 -0.02 -7.33 -0.67
C PRO A 124 0.98 -6.68 0.30
N ASN A 125 1.36 -5.42 0.09
CA ASN A 125 2.29 -4.69 0.96
C ASN A 125 1.58 -4.06 2.17
N LEU A 126 0.25 -4.18 2.27
CA LEU A 126 -0.49 -3.73 3.44
C LEU A 126 -0.58 -4.86 4.47
N VAL A 127 -0.28 -4.52 5.71
CA VAL A 127 -0.39 -5.42 6.87
C VAL A 127 -1.40 -4.84 7.85
N LEU A 128 -2.43 -5.62 8.18
CA LEU A 128 -3.37 -5.29 9.24
C LEU A 128 -2.67 -5.44 10.59
N THR A 129 -2.80 -4.46 11.46
CA THR A 129 -2.27 -4.50 12.82
C THR A 129 -3.38 -4.21 13.81
N LEU A 130 -3.39 -4.91 14.94
CA LEU A 130 -4.34 -4.68 16.03
C LEU A 130 -3.65 -3.89 17.14
N GLY A 131 -4.32 -2.85 17.62
CA GLY A 131 -3.90 -2.04 18.76
C GLY A 131 -4.38 -2.65 20.06
N ARG A 132 -5.46 -2.08 20.62
CA ARG A 132 -6.13 -2.60 21.81
C ARG A 132 -7.32 -3.45 21.36
N CYS A 133 -7.51 -4.63 21.96
CA CYS A 133 -8.75 -5.37 21.86
C CYS A 133 -9.28 -5.64 23.27
N TRP A 134 -10.56 -5.40 23.51
CA TRP A 134 -11.17 -5.51 24.83
C TRP A 134 -12.62 -5.96 24.75
N VAL A 135 -13.16 -6.36 25.89
CA VAL A 135 -14.53 -6.79 26.05
C VAL A 135 -15.30 -5.85 26.96
N THR A 136 -16.55 -5.58 26.63
CA THR A 136 -17.52 -4.81 27.45
C THR A 136 -18.77 -5.65 27.73
N SER A 137 -19.62 -5.17 28.65
CA SER A 137 -20.94 -5.75 28.90
C SER A 137 -22.10 -5.01 28.19
N ASP A 138 -21.79 -4.15 27.23
CA ASP A 138 -22.73 -3.31 26.49
C ASP A 138 -22.18 -3.06 25.08
N PRO A 139 -23.02 -2.92 24.04
CA PRO A 139 -22.54 -2.68 22.67
C PRO A 139 -21.66 -1.44 22.51
N ASN A 140 -21.75 -0.47 23.42
CA ASN A 140 -20.90 0.71 23.42
C ASN A 140 -19.45 0.34 23.82
N PRO A 141 -18.45 0.55 22.95
CA PRO A 141 -17.04 0.22 23.25
C PRO A 141 -16.45 1.00 24.43
N TYR A 142 -17.04 2.14 24.79
CA TYR A 142 -16.58 2.98 25.90
C TYR A 142 -17.29 2.69 27.23
N SER A 143 -18.24 1.75 27.24
CA SER A 143 -18.92 1.34 28.46
C SER A 143 -17.97 0.66 29.44
N LEU A 144 -18.39 0.59 30.70
CA LEU A 144 -17.73 -0.18 31.76
C LEU A 144 -18.63 -1.35 32.20
N PRO A 145 -18.04 -2.46 32.68
CA PRO A 145 -16.60 -2.74 32.80
C PRO A 145 -15.92 -3.03 31.45
N GLN A 146 -14.58 -2.88 31.41
CA GLN A 146 -13.73 -3.26 30.29
C GLN A 146 -12.72 -4.33 30.71
N TRP A 147 -12.45 -5.29 29.84
CA TRP A 147 -11.40 -6.28 30.04
C TRP A 147 -10.52 -6.39 28.80
N ASP A 148 -9.23 -6.14 28.95
CA ASP A 148 -8.28 -6.16 27.84
C ASP A 148 -7.90 -7.60 27.45
N LEU A 149 -8.01 -7.90 26.16
CA LEU A 149 -7.53 -9.14 25.53
C LEU A 149 -6.16 -8.93 24.89
N LEU A 150 -6.03 -7.83 24.12
CA LEU A 150 -4.78 -7.42 23.47
C LEU A 150 -4.45 -5.96 23.83
N ILE A 151 -3.16 -5.68 24.07
CA ILE A 151 -2.60 -4.34 24.23
C ILE A 151 -1.43 -4.19 23.27
N ASN A 152 -1.49 -3.21 22.37
CA ASN A 152 -0.52 -2.99 21.29
C ASN A 152 -0.25 -4.26 20.47
N GLY A 153 -1.31 -5.01 20.16
CA GLY A 153 -1.25 -6.26 19.40
C GLY A 153 -0.73 -7.47 20.18
N CYS A 154 -0.40 -7.32 21.47
CA CYS A 154 0.10 -8.40 22.32
C CYS A 154 -0.94 -8.86 23.34
N PRO A 155 -1.02 -10.18 23.65
CA PRO A 155 -1.87 -10.67 24.73
C PRO A 155 -1.68 -9.96 26.06
N TYR A 156 -2.80 -9.64 26.72
CA TYR A 156 -2.79 -9.04 28.04
C TYR A 156 -2.21 -10.01 29.07
N ARG A 157 -1.21 -9.56 29.84
CA ARG A 157 -0.38 -10.44 30.69
C ARG A 157 -1.09 -10.93 31.94
N ASP A 158 -2.05 -10.16 32.46
CA ASP A 158 -2.76 -10.49 33.69
C ASP A 158 -3.99 -11.37 33.43
N ASP A 159 -4.30 -11.67 32.16
CA ASP A 159 -5.31 -12.64 31.77
C ASP A 159 -4.82 -14.08 32.01
N ARG A 160 -5.22 -14.67 33.13
CA ARG A 160 -4.85 -16.04 33.53
C ARG A 160 -5.41 -17.14 32.62
N TYR A 161 -6.45 -16.85 31.84
CA TYR A 161 -7.02 -17.80 30.88
C TYR A 161 -6.47 -17.61 29.45
N LEU A 162 -5.51 -16.67 29.33
CA LEU A 162 -4.63 -16.35 28.21
C LEU A 162 -5.30 -16.32 26.84
N THR A 163 -5.57 -15.10 26.38
CA THR A 163 -5.68 -14.77 24.96
C THR A 163 -4.42 -15.22 24.21
N ARG A 164 -4.57 -15.85 23.05
CA ARG A 164 -3.47 -16.30 22.19
C ARG A 164 -3.65 -15.84 20.76
N LEU A 165 -2.58 -15.31 20.17
CA LEU A 165 -2.53 -14.97 18.75
C LEU A 165 -2.46 -16.25 17.91
N ILE A 166 -3.25 -16.30 16.84
CA ILE A 166 -3.19 -17.36 15.83
C ILE A 166 -2.42 -16.80 14.62
N PRO A 167 -1.30 -17.42 14.22
CA PRO A 167 -0.55 -16.97 13.06
C PRO A 167 -1.39 -17.14 11.80
N VAL A 168 -1.31 -16.15 10.91
CA VAL A 168 -1.91 -16.22 9.57
C VAL A 168 -0.78 -16.09 8.56
N ASP A 169 -0.46 -17.20 7.91
CA ASP A 169 0.61 -17.29 6.94
C ASP A 169 0.09 -17.80 5.58
N SER A 170 1.00 -18.07 4.65
CA SER A 170 0.66 -18.59 3.32
C SER A 170 -0.01 -19.96 3.33
N SER A 171 0.11 -20.74 4.42
CA SER A 171 -0.54 -22.06 4.55
C SER A 171 -2.04 -21.96 4.84
N SER A 172 -2.53 -20.78 5.21
CA SER A 172 -3.95 -20.54 5.54
C SER A 172 -4.90 -20.63 4.34
N GLY A 173 -4.38 -20.61 3.10
CA GLY A 173 -5.19 -20.62 1.88
C GLY A 173 -5.92 -19.30 1.59
N LEU A 174 -5.71 -18.26 2.39
CA LEU A 174 -6.30 -16.94 2.20
C LEU A 174 -5.55 -16.12 1.13
N THR A 175 -6.30 -15.36 0.34
CA THR A 175 -5.72 -14.31 -0.50
C THR A 175 -5.30 -13.14 0.38
N TYR A 176 -4.05 -12.71 0.27
CA TYR A 176 -3.42 -11.68 1.11
C TYR A 176 -3.47 -12.00 2.63
N PRO A 177 -2.70 -12.99 3.13
CA PRO A 177 -2.69 -13.37 4.54
C PRO A 177 -2.43 -12.21 5.52
N SER A 178 -1.64 -11.21 5.09
CA SER A 178 -1.33 -9.99 5.87
C SER A 178 -2.56 -9.12 6.17
N HIS A 179 -3.68 -9.33 5.50
CA HIS A 179 -4.93 -8.59 5.70
C HIS A 179 -5.76 -9.10 6.86
N TYR A 180 -5.33 -10.19 7.50
CA TYR A 180 -6.08 -10.89 8.53
C TYR A 180 -5.28 -10.95 9.83
N ARG A 181 -5.98 -10.78 10.95
CA ARG A 181 -5.44 -11.04 12.29
C ARG A 181 -6.42 -11.92 13.05
N ARG A 182 -5.88 -13.01 13.59
CA ARG A 182 -6.64 -14.01 14.32
C ARG A 182 -6.13 -14.14 15.73
N PHE A 183 -7.03 -14.27 16.69
CA PHE A 183 -6.71 -14.64 18.05
C PHE A 183 -7.86 -15.45 18.66
N VAL A 184 -7.55 -16.16 19.73
CA VAL A 184 -8.52 -16.94 20.49
C VAL A 184 -8.39 -16.57 21.96
N PHE A 185 -9.53 -16.47 22.65
CA PHE A 185 -9.56 -16.36 24.09
C PHE A 185 -10.64 -17.30 24.65
N LYS A 186 -10.55 -17.58 25.94
CA LYS A 186 -11.54 -18.41 26.63
C LYS A 186 -12.65 -17.53 27.18
N MET A 187 -13.89 -17.94 26.93
CA MET A 187 -15.08 -17.21 27.38
C MET A 187 -15.06 -17.01 28.90
N PHE A 188 -15.43 -15.82 29.34
CA PHE A 188 -15.53 -15.46 30.75
C PHE A 188 -16.83 -14.68 31.00
N THR A 189 -17.02 -14.16 32.20
CA THR A 189 -18.14 -13.30 32.55
C THR A 189 -17.68 -12.16 33.43
N PHE A 190 -18.28 -10.98 33.29
CA PHE A 190 -18.16 -9.94 34.30
C PHE A 190 -18.93 -10.33 35.56
N VAL A 191 -18.49 -9.82 36.70
CA VAL A 191 -19.17 -9.95 37.99
C VAL A 191 -19.89 -8.63 38.27
N ALA A 192 -21.10 -8.69 38.82
CA ALA A 192 -21.87 -7.49 39.14
C ALA A 192 -21.17 -6.65 40.23
N THR A 193 -21.22 -5.32 40.10
CA THR A 193 -20.68 -4.39 41.11
C THR A 193 -21.41 -4.58 42.43
N GLY A 194 -20.70 -4.97 43.49
CA GLY A 194 -21.25 -5.19 44.83
C GLY A 194 -21.69 -6.62 45.16
N GLY A 195 -21.44 -7.60 44.27
CA GLY A 195 -21.71 -9.02 44.52
C GLY A 195 -20.63 -9.96 43.97
N GLN A 196 -20.78 -11.26 44.21
CA GLN A 196 -19.98 -12.35 43.61
C GLN A 196 -20.76 -13.07 42.49
N THR A 197 -21.85 -12.49 42.00
CA THR A 197 -22.72 -13.12 41.01
C THR A 197 -22.31 -12.76 39.58
N PRO A 198 -22.27 -13.74 38.67
CA PRO A 198 -22.07 -13.50 37.24
C PRO A 198 -23.12 -12.53 36.68
N SER A 199 -22.65 -11.55 35.91
CA SER A 199 -23.50 -10.69 35.10
C SER A 199 -24.16 -11.53 33.99
N LYS A 200 -25.48 -11.45 33.87
CA LYS A 200 -26.22 -12.07 32.76
C LYS A 200 -26.25 -11.20 31.49
N LYS A 201 -25.48 -10.11 31.45
CA LYS A 201 -25.41 -9.23 30.28
C LYS A 201 -24.59 -9.87 29.17
N GLY A 202 -24.98 -9.60 27.92
CA GLY A 202 -24.18 -9.98 26.76
C GLY A 202 -22.81 -9.31 26.76
N MET A 203 -21.83 -9.97 26.15
CA MET A 203 -20.46 -9.51 26.02
C MET A 203 -20.18 -9.11 24.58
N TYR A 204 -19.44 -8.02 24.40
CA TYR A 204 -19.09 -7.48 23.09
C TYR A 204 -17.58 -7.29 23.03
N ILE A 205 -16.97 -7.78 21.97
CA ILE A 205 -15.53 -7.62 21.70
C ILE A 205 -15.35 -6.42 20.78
N HIS A 206 -14.39 -5.57 21.13
CA HIS A 206 -13.99 -4.39 20.40
C HIS A 206 -12.50 -4.43 20.10
N CYS A 207 -12.07 -3.92 18.95
CA CYS A 207 -10.67 -3.83 18.56
C CYS A 207 -10.36 -2.52 17.83
N ASP A 208 -9.25 -1.89 18.21
CA ASP A 208 -8.59 -0.87 17.39
C ASP A 208 -7.79 -1.56 16.28
N ALA A 209 -8.06 -1.23 15.02
CA ALA A 209 -7.34 -1.75 13.85
C ALA A 209 -6.63 -0.63 13.09
N ALA A 210 -5.45 -0.92 12.53
CA ALA A 210 -4.68 0.01 11.72
C ALA A 210 -3.94 -0.72 10.59
N VAL A 211 -3.50 0.03 9.57
CA VAL A 211 -2.66 -0.51 8.51
C VAL A 211 -1.21 -0.09 8.72
N CYS A 212 -0.30 -1.01 8.45
CA CYS A 212 1.12 -0.79 8.44
C CYS A 212 1.68 -1.27 7.10
N GLN A 213 2.58 -0.47 6.52
CA GLN A 213 3.36 -0.89 5.35
C GLN A 213 4.75 -1.31 5.84
N PRO A 214 5.18 -2.57 5.58
CA PRO A 214 6.47 -3.05 6.02
C PRO A 214 7.61 -2.22 5.45
N SER A 215 8.64 -1.98 6.26
CA SER A 215 9.87 -1.31 5.89
C SER A 215 11.07 -2.10 6.41
N LEU A 216 12.28 -1.73 5.99
CA LEU A 216 13.52 -2.39 6.44
C LEU A 216 13.68 -2.43 7.97
N THR A 217 13.07 -1.49 8.70
CA THR A 217 13.18 -1.37 10.15
C THR A 217 11.94 -1.87 10.90
N ASN A 218 10.79 -1.97 10.22
CA ASN A 218 9.52 -2.36 10.82
C ASN A 218 8.79 -3.38 9.94
N ASN A 219 8.65 -4.61 10.43
CA ASN A 219 7.92 -5.68 9.75
C ASN A 219 6.42 -5.71 10.08
N CYS A 220 5.89 -4.69 10.77
CA CYS A 220 4.48 -4.60 11.17
C CYS A 220 3.99 -5.72 12.12
N GLU A 221 4.90 -6.51 12.67
CA GLU A 221 4.57 -7.56 13.65
C GLU A 221 4.71 -7.02 15.08
N PRO A 222 3.76 -7.35 15.99
CA PRO A 222 3.81 -6.88 17.36
C PRO A 222 4.99 -7.51 18.10
N ARG A 223 5.82 -6.67 18.73
CA ARG A 223 6.98 -7.12 19.51
C ARG A 223 6.58 -7.42 20.96
N CYS A 224 6.08 -8.62 21.19
CA CYS A 224 5.67 -9.08 22.51
C CYS A 224 6.87 -9.54 23.36
N SER A 225 7.69 -8.60 23.83
CA SER A 225 8.80 -8.91 24.75
C SER A 225 8.29 -9.47 26.08
N ARG A 226 8.91 -10.53 26.62
CA ARG A 226 8.54 -11.09 27.95
C ARG A 226 9.03 -10.24 29.13
N LYS A 227 10.16 -9.52 28.97
CA LYS A 227 10.71 -8.64 30.02
C LYS A 227 9.95 -7.32 30.06
N LYS A 228 9.62 -6.83 31.26
CA LYS A 228 9.18 -5.44 31.44
C LYS A 228 10.38 -4.56 31.14
N ILE A 229 10.46 -3.99 29.94
CA ILE A 229 11.30 -2.81 29.74
C ILE A 229 10.47 -1.64 30.26
N ALA A 230 10.64 -1.34 31.55
CA ALA A 230 10.26 -0.03 32.06
C ALA A 230 11.12 0.99 31.30
N GLY A 231 10.51 1.78 30.43
CA GLY A 231 11.23 2.77 29.62
C GLY A 231 11.33 2.44 28.14
N SER A 232 10.18 2.30 27.46
CA SER A 232 10.01 2.86 26.12
C SER A 232 8.52 3.01 25.86
N VAL A 233 7.90 4.01 26.49
CA VAL A 233 6.77 4.67 25.85
C VAL A 233 7.38 5.47 24.71
N GLN A 234 7.82 4.77 23.64
CA GLN A 234 7.70 5.40 22.35
C GLN A 234 6.19 5.62 22.22
N LYS A 235 5.77 6.87 22.39
CA LYS A 235 4.52 7.33 21.79
C LYS A 235 4.71 7.11 20.30
N ILE A 236 4.49 5.87 19.85
CA ILE A 236 4.17 5.60 18.47
C ILE A 236 2.92 6.44 18.28
N VAL A 237 3.07 7.55 17.57
CA VAL A 237 1.97 8.36 17.07
C VAL A 237 0.98 7.34 16.54
N ARG A 238 -0.17 7.18 17.21
CA ARG A 238 -1.16 6.20 16.77
C ARG A 238 -1.53 6.62 15.34
N PRO A 239 -1.32 5.77 14.33
CA PRO A 239 -1.93 6.01 13.02
C PRO A 239 -3.45 6.10 13.22
N GLU A 240 -4.16 6.72 12.26
CA GLU A 240 -5.63 6.68 12.27
C GLU A 240 -6.10 5.22 12.46
N THR A 241 -6.69 4.94 13.62
CA THR A 241 -7.19 3.60 13.97
C THR A 241 -8.68 3.54 13.71
N THR A 242 -9.15 2.44 13.13
CA THR A 242 -10.56 2.15 12.96
C THR A 242 -11.03 1.20 14.06
N MET A 243 -12.08 1.58 14.79
CA MET A 243 -12.72 0.72 15.79
C MET A 243 -13.66 -0.26 15.10
N VAL A 244 -13.58 -1.55 15.46
CA VAL A 244 -14.53 -2.58 15.03
C VAL A 244 -15.07 -3.35 16.24
N SER A 245 -16.31 -3.83 16.13
CA SER A 245 -17.04 -4.50 17.19
C SER A 245 -17.68 -5.80 16.69
N SER A 246 -17.76 -6.81 17.55
CA SER A 246 -18.55 -8.03 17.31
C SER A 246 -20.03 -7.84 17.67
N GLY A 247 -20.87 -8.75 17.16
CA GLY A 247 -22.19 -8.99 17.73
C GLY A 247 -22.12 -9.61 19.15
N GLY A 248 -23.25 -9.62 19.86
CA GLY A 248 -23.29 -10.00 21.28
C GLY A 248 -23.01 -11.48 21.54
N ILE A 249 -22.31 -11.76 22.64
CA ILE A 249 -22.05 -13.12 23.12
C ILE A 249 -22.77 -13.29 24.46
N SER A 250 -23.66 -14.27 24.55
CA SER A 250 -24.41 -14.58 25.76
C SER A 250 -23.88 -15.85 26.41
N ILE A 251 -23.76 -15.82 27.74
CA ILE A 251 -23.29 -16.97 28.51
C ILE A 251 -24.47 -17.87 28.83
N THR A 252 -24.35 -19.16 28.55
CA THR A 252 -25.29 -20.19 28.99
C THR A 252 -24.66 -21.09 30.04
N SER A 253 -25.48 -21.63 30.94
CA SER A 253 -25.05 -22.75 31.78
C SER A 253 -24.98 -24.02 30.92
N PRO A 254 -24.03 -24.95 31.18
CA PRO A 254 -24.04 -26.24 30.52
C PRO A 254 -25.39 -26.93 30.79
N SER A 255 -26.10 -27.32 29.73
CA SER A 255 -27.25 -28.20 29.84
C SER A 255 -26.77 -29.51 30.46
N THR A 256 -27.32 -29.83 31.63
CA THR A 256 -27.11 -31.13 32.25
C THR A 256 -27.98 -32.11 31.46
N GLU A 257 -27.39 -32.76 30.45
CA GLU A 257 -27.89 -34.04 29.93
C GLU A 257 -27.18 -35.18 30.67
#